data_AF-A0A7C3ICP4-F1
#
_entry.id   AF-A0A7C3ICP4-F1
#
_cell.length_a   1.000
_cell.length_b   1.000
_cell.length_c   1.000
_cell.angle_alpha   90.00
_cell.angle_beta   90.00
_cell.angle_gamma   90.00
#
_symmetry.space_group_name_H-M   'P 1'
#
loop_
_entity.id
_entity.type
_entity.pdbx_description
1 polymer ?
#
loop_
_entity_poly.entity_id
_entity_poly.type
_entity_poly.pdbx_seq_one_letter_code
_entity_poly.pdbx_strand_id
1 'polypeptide(L)' 'MQSEVRSDFVAQSPEPLVYDGDGNLVRDGRWVYSWDAENRLVRVTSCGAADRAGWRRVDWAYDALGRRIR' A
#
# COMPACT_ATOMS: atom_id res chain seq x y z
N MET A 1 -28.84 -19.91 25.59
CA MET A 1 -28.78 -20.31 24.16
C MET A 1 -28.03 -19.20 23.45
N GLN A 2 -26.91 -19.56 22.81
CA GLN A 2 -25.83 -18.65 22.44
C GLN A 2 -26.25 -17.62 21.39
N SER A 3 -25.86 -16.35 21.58
CA SER A 3 -25.99 -15.29 20.59
C SER A 3 -24.91 -15.45 19.53
N GLU A 4 -25.32 -15.89 18.34
CA GLU A 4 -24.45 -15.93 17.16
C GLU A 4 -24.32 -14.51 16.61
N VAL A 5 -23.18 -13.87 16.87
CA VAL A 5 -22.78 -12.64 16.19
C VAL A 5 -22.53 -12.99 14.73
N ARG A 6 -23.53 -12.76 13.88
CA ARG A 6 -23.31 -12.68 12.44
C ARG A 6 -22.46 -11.45 12.22
N SER A 7 -21.20 -11.65 11.85
CA SER A 7 -20.35 -10.56 11.36
C SER A 7 -21.01 -9.98 10.13
N ASP A 8 -21.78 -8.91 10.30
CA ASP A 8 -22.34 -8.13 9.20
C ASP A 8 -21.18 -7.79 8.26
N PHE A 9 -21.27 -8.27 7.03
CA PHE A 9 -20.32 -7.92 5.98
C PHE A 9 -20.51 -6.42 5.71
N VAL A 10 -19.74 -5.59 6.41
CA VAL A 10 -19.67 -4.18 6.07
C VAL A 10 -19.04 -4.13 4.69
N ALA A 11 -19.80 -3.66 3.70
CA ALA A 11 -19.22 -3.35 2.40
C ALA A 11 -18.11 -2.34 2.69
N GLN A 12 -16.83 -2.75 2.60
CA GLN A 12 -15.73 -1.81 2.65
C GLN A 12 -16.02 -0.78 1.56
N SER A 13 -16.33 0.46 1.93
CA SER A 13 -16.27 1.55 0.98
C SER A 13 -14.92 1.42 0.28
N PRO A 14 -14.88 1.35 -1.06
CA PRO A 14 -13.62 1.18 -1.75
C PRO A 14 -12.71 2.33 -1.31
N GLU A 15 -11.61 1.98 -0.66
CA GLU A 15 -10.65 2.99 -0.22
C GLU A 15 -10.14 3.72 -1.48
N PRO A 16 -10.04 5.06 -1.46
CA PRO A 16 -9.74 5.81 -2.66
C PRO A 16 -8.33 5.46 -3.17
N LEU A 17 -8.26 5.08 -4.45
CA LEU A 17 -7.00 4.90 -5.18
C LEU A 17 -6.51 6.28 -5.64
N VAL A 18 -5.32 6.65 -5.22
CA VAL A 18 -4.67 7.92 -5.58
C VAL A 18 -3.50 7.61 -6.49
N TYR A 19 -3.42 8.35 -7.60
CA TYR A 19 -2.37 8.21 -8.59
C TYR A 19 -1.56 9.51 -8.71
N ASP A 20 -0.29 9.41 -9.10
CA ASP A 20 0.50 10.57 -9.50
C ASP A 20 0.18 10.99 -10.96
N GLY A 21 0.84 12.04 -11.44
CA GLY A 21 0.63 12.57 -12.79
C GLY A 21 1.05 11.62 -13.92
N ASP A 22 1.90 10.63 -13.61
CA ASP A 22 2.38 9.62 -14.55
C ASP A 22 1.48 8.36 -14.52
N GLY A 23 0.49 8.33 -13.64
CA GLY A 23 -0.48 7.25 -13.52
C GLY A 23 -0.04 6.11 -12.59
N ASN A 24 1.01 6.30 -11.79
CA ASN A 24 1.40 5.32 -10.79
C ASN A 24 0.53 5.40 -9.55
N LEU A 25 0.17 4.26 -8.99
CA LEU A 25 -0.56 4.21 -7.73
C LEU A 25 0.34 4.75 -6.61
N VAL A 26 -0.13 5.76 -5.88
CA VAL A 26 0.56 6.39 -4.73
C VAL A 26 -0.08 5.95 -3.42
N ARG A 27 -1.39 5.68 -3.39
CA ARG A 27 -2.10 5.25 -2.18
C ARG A 27 -3.35 4.44 -2.51
N ASP A 28 -3.60 3.37 -1.75
CA ASP A 28 -4.79 2.51 -1.88
C ASP A 28 -5.59 2.38 -0.58
N GLY A 29 -5.54 3.42 0.26
CA GLY A 29 -6.14 3.45 1.59
C GLY A 29 -5.22 2.91 2.68
N ARG A 30 -4.74 1.67 2.48
CA ARG A 30 -3.90 0.95 3.45
C ARG A 30 -2.41 1.14 3.23
N TRP A 31 -1.96 1.28 1.99
CA TRP A 31 -0.56 1.37 1.62
C TRP A 31 -0.24 2.69 0.91
N VAL A 32 0.99 3.14 1.11
CA VAL A 32 1.61 4.24 0.38
C VAL A 32 2.75 3.68 -0.45
N TYR A 33 2.78 4.08 -1.71
CA TYR A 33 3.71 3.64 -2.73
C TYR A 33 4.60 4.83 -3.12
N SER A 34 5.89 4.57 -3.31
CA SER A 34 6.84 5.58 -3.79
C SER A 34 7.59 5.06 -4.99
N TRP A 35 7.74 5.93 -5.98
CA TRP A 35 8.33 5.64 -7.28
C TRP A 35 9.58 6.50 -7.46
N ASP A 36 10.56 5.99 -8.20
CA ASP A 36 11.70 6.79 -8.65
C ASP A 36 11.35 7.58 -9.93
N ALA A 37 12.26 8.45 -10.36
CA ALA A 37 12.10 9.27 -11.57
C ALA A 37 12.05 8.44 -12.87
N GLU A 38 12.41 7.16 -12.82
CA GLU A 38 12.33 6.22 -13.94
C GLU A 38 11.06 5.37 -13.89
N ASN A 39 10.06 5.78 -13.08
CA ASN A 39 8.76 5.14 -12.97
C ASN A 39 8.83 3.70 -12.40
N ARG A 40 9.76 3.45 -11.46
CA ARG A 40 9.92 2.16 -10.78
C ARG A 40 9.56 2.25 -9.30
N LEU A 41 8.86 1.24 -8.80
CA LEU A 41 8.41 1.19 -7.39
C LEU A 41 9.59 0.95 -6.45
N VAL A 42 9.98 1.93 -5.66
CA VAL A 42 11.11 1.84 -4.73
C VAL A 42 10.68 1.58 -3.29
N ARG A 43 9.42 1.85 -2.93
CA ARG A 43 8.94 1.66 -1.55
C ARG A 43 7.44 1.41 -1.48
N VAL A 44 7.05 0.54 -0.56
CA VAL A 44 5.68 0.34 -0.10
C VAL A 44 5.64 0.40 1.43
N THR A 45 4.77 1.22 2.01
CA THR A 45 4.61 1.38 3.47
C THR A 45 3.15 1.27 3.86
N SER A 46 2.80 0.45 4.84
CA SER A 46 1.42 0.39 5.35
C SER A 46 1.19 1.54 6.31
N CYS A 47 0.15 2.34 6.08
CA CYS A 47 -0.25 3.45 6.93
C CYS A 47 -1.58 3.22 7.67
N GLY A 48 -2.14 2.01 7.57
CA GLY A 48 -3.49 1.69 8.09
C GLY A 48 -3.57 1.25 9.55
N ALA A 49 -2.45 1.08 10.27
CA ALA A 49 -2.51 0.78 11.70
C ALA A 49 -2.62 2.07 12.51
N ALA A 50 -3.51 2.09 13.51
CA ALA A 50 -3.72 3.23 14.41
C ALA A 50 -2.43 3.64 15.14
N ASP A 51 -1.51 2.69 15.30
CA ASP A 51 -0.18 2.85 15.85
C ASP A 51 0.90 2.65 14.78
N ARG A 52 1.99 3.43 14.86
CA ARG A 52 3.13 3.28 13.96
C ARG A 52 3.90 1.96 14.14
N ALA A 53 3.73 1.28 15.27
CA ALA A 53 4.41 0.01 15.52
C ALA A 53 3.88 -1.13 14.63
N GLY A 54 2.62 -1.05 14.19
CA GLY A 54 2.04 -1.96 13.20
C GLY A 54 2.44 -1.70 11.75
N TRP A 55 3.21 -0.64 11.47
CA TRP A 55 3.56 -0.27 10.10
C TRP A 55 4.62 -1.22 9.53
N ARG A 56 4.31 -1.78 8.36
CA ARG A 56 5.21 -2.58 7.54
C ARG A 56 5.77 -1.73 6.43
N ARG A 57 7.03 -1.96 6.07
CA ARG A 57 7.69 -1.29 4.95
C ARG A 57 8.53 -2.29 4.18
N VAL A 58 8.47 -2.16 2.86
CA VAL A 58 9.35 -2.86 1.93
C VAL A 58 10.00 -1.83 1.03
N ASP A 59 11.31 -1.93 0.86
CA ASP A 59 12.09 -1.12 -0.05
C ASP A 59 12.68 -2.00 -1.14
N TRP A 60 12.77 -1.46 -2.35
CA TRP A 60 13.47 -2.06 -3.46
C TRP A 60 14.57 -1.16 -3.98
N ALA A 61 15.63 -1.78 -4.47
CA ALA A 61 16.67 -1.11 -5.23
C ALA A 61 16.79 -1.73 -6.61
N TYR A 62 17.13 -0.90 -7.60
CA TYR A 62 17.31 -1.29 -8.98
C TYR A 62 18.72 -0.96 -9.43
N ASP A 63 19.29 -1.79 -10.31
CA ASP A 63 20.51 -1.43 -11.03
C ASP A 63 20.19 -0.56 -12.26
N ALA A 64 21.24 -0.08 -12.94
CA ALA A 64 21.11 0.78 -14.12
C ALA A 64 20.41 0.11 -15.32
N LEU A 65 20.23 -1.21 -15.29
CA LEU A 65 19.48 -1.96 -16.30
C LEU A 65 18.02 -2.19 -15.89
N GLY A 66 17.58 -1.61 -14.77
CA GLY A 66 16.22 -1.75 -14.24
C GLY A 66 15.95 -3.08 -13.56
N ARG A 67 16.98 -3.87 -13.23
CA ARG A 67 16.80 -5.14 -12.52
C ARG A 67 16.74 -4.90 -11.03
N ARG A 68 15.82 -5.58 -10.34
CA ARG A 68 15.68 -5.48 -8.88
C ARG A 68 16.81 -6.24 -8.18
N ILE A 69 17.55 -5.57 -7.30
CA ILE A 69 18.74 -6.11 -6.62
C ILE A 69 18.62 -6.22 -5.10
N ARG A 70 17.59 -5.61 -4.51
CA ARG A 70 17.30 -5.68 -3.07
C ARG A 70 15.80 -5.62 -2.84
#